data_AF-A0A645H4S5-F1
#
_entry.id   AF-A0A645H4S5-F1
#
_cell.length_a   1.000
_cell.length_b   1.000
_cell.length_c   1.000
_cell.angle_alpha   90.00
_cell.angle_beta   90.00
_cell.angle_gamma   90.00
#
_symmetry.space_group_name_H-M   'P 1'
#
loop_
_entity.id
_entity.type
_entity.pdbx_description
1 polymer ?
#
loop_
_entity_poly.entity_id
_entity_poly.type
_entity_poly.pdbx_seq_one_letter_code
_entity_poly.pdbx_strand_id
1 'polypeptide(L)'
;MNNLIEKHELPTRESFLDKEALGEIKRVMNLFKLEPRVYLSYDRLAFFDKNKPNFRISFDNNLHSRREDFDFNNDSSTFSLLEEGKYIMEVKSVSNFPLWFVRELSKLKVYPRSFSKYGSEYELQLAKIKSKK
;
A
#
# COMPACT_ATOMS: atom_id res chain seq x y z
N MET A 1 15.76 2.54 7.86
CA MET A 1 14.71 3.20 7.05
C MET A 1 14.29 4.54 7.66
N ASN A 2 14.45 4.72 8.99
CA ASN A 2 14.14 5.96 9.71
C ASN A 2 14.87 7.21 9.19
N ASN A 3 16.15 7.11 8.79
CA ASN A 3 16.90 8.29 8.32
C ASN A 3 16.30 9.00 7.10
N LEU A 4 15.62 8.31 6.18
CA LEU A 4 14.98 8.98 5.03
C LEU A 4 13.78 9.81 5.47
N ILE A 5 13.00 9.29 6.42
CA ILE A 5 11.76 9.90 6.90
C ILE A 5 12.06 11.06 7.85
N GLU A 6 13.06 10.88 8.72
CA GLU A 6 13.42 11.86 9.75
C GLU A 6 14.45 12.89 9.27
N LYS A 7 15.40 12.48 8.42
CA LYS A 7 16.57 13.28 8.04
C LYS A 7 16.69 13.54 6.54
N HIS A 8 15.72 13.06 5.73
CA HIS A 8 15.77 13.12 4.26
C HIS A 8 17.05 12.53 3.66
N GLU A 9 17.70 11.61 4.38
CA GLU A 9 18.90 10.92 3.93
C GLU A 9 18.54 9.74 3.03
N LEU A 10 18.99 9.77 1.78
CA LEU A 10 18.76 8.68 0.84
C LEU A 10 19.68 7.49 1.14
N PRO A 11 19.20 6.26 0.94
CA PRO A 11 20.06 5.08 1.02
C PRO A 11 21.12 5.11 -0.09
N THR A 12 22.31 4.59 0.22
CA THR A 12 23.34 4.39 -0.82
C THR A 12 22.98 3.15 -1.64
N ARG A 13 23.03 3.26 -2.96
CA ARG A 13 22.79 2.16 -3.91
C ARG A 13 23.89 2.12 -4.95
N GLU A 14 24.28 0.92 -5.37
CA GLU A 14 25.41 0.74 -6.30
C GLU A 14 24.99 0.92 -7.77
N SER A 15 23.78 0.49 -8.13
CA SER A 15 23.32 0.51 -9.52
C SER A 15 23.07 1.94 -10.01
N PHE A 16 23.39 2.19 -11.29
CA PHE A 16 23.16 3.50 -11.93
C PHE A 16 21.67 3.88 -11.93
N LEU A 17 20.79 2.92 -12.29
CA LEU A 17 19.34 3.14 -12.32
C LEU A 17 18.79 3.52 -10.94
N ASP A 18 19.28 2.89 -9.87
CA ASP A 18 18.86 3.25 -8.52
C ASP A 18 19.31 4.66 -8.14
N LYS A 19 20.50 5.09 -8.57
CA LYS A 19 21.02 6.45 -8.29
C LYS A 19 20.17 7.52 -8.96
N GLU A 20 19.81 7.32 -10.23
CA GLU A 20 18.92 8.23 -10.95
C GLU A 20 17.53 8.30 -10.29
N ALA A 21 16.92 7.14 -9.99
CA ALA A 21 15.63 7.09 -9.32
C ALA A 21 15.65 7.78 -7.94
N LEU A 22 16.70 7.55 -7.14
CA LEU A 22 16.87 8.22 -5.85
C LEU A 22 17.10 9.72 -5.99
N GLY A 23 17.82 10.15 -7.03
CA GLY A 23 18.02 11.57 -7.36
C GLY A 23 16.70 12.27 -7.69
N GLU A 24 15.84 11.63 -8.48
CA GLU A 24 14.49 12.13 -8.79
C GLU A 24 13.62 12.21 -7.54
N ILE A 25 13.62 11.16 -6.71
CA ILE A 25 12.90 11.16 -5.42
C ILE A 25 13.38 12.34 -4.56
N LYS A 26 14.70 12.56 -4.43
CA LYS A 26 15.26 13.71 -3.69
C LYS A 26 14.73 15.04 -4.21
N ARG A 27 14.75 15.19 -5.53
CA ARG A 27 14.35 16.43 -6.20
C ARG A 27 12.88 16.72 -5.94
N VAL A 28 12.02 15.71 -6.06
CA VAL A 28 10.58 15.82 -5.78
C VAL A 28 10.35 16.15 -4.30
N MET A 29 11.02 15.45 -3.38
CA MET A 29 10.92 15.74 -1.94
C MET A 29 11.29 17.18 -1.59
N ASN A 30 12.39 17.69 -2.17
CA ASN A 30 12.86 19.05 -1.92
C ASN A 30 11.97 20.10 -2.58
N LEU A 31 11.56 19.86 -3.83
CA LEU A 31 10.73 20.80 -4.61
C LEU A 31 9.37 21.04 -3.93
N PHE A 32 8.72 19.97 -3.48
CA PHE A 32 7.40 20.03 -2.86
C PHE A 32 7.44 20.09 -1.33
N LYS A 33 8.64 20.15 -0.72
CA LYS A 33 8.85 20.12 0.73
C LYS A 33 8.06 18.99 1.40
N LEU A 34 8.22 17.78 0.86
CA LEU A 34 7.46 16.62 1.31
C LEU A 34 7.85 16.22 2.73
N GLU A 35 6.83 15.94 3.53
CA GLU A 35 6.94 15.44 4.89
C GLU A 35 6.02 14.23 5.08
N PRO A 36 6.30 13.36 6.06
CA PRO A 36 5.42 12.25 6.40
C PRO A 36 4.02 12.76 6.78
N ARG A 37 2.98 12.15 6.20
CA ARG A 37 1.57 12.56 6.40
C ARG A 37 0.65 11.46 6.87
N VAL A 38 0.93 10.22 6.45
CA VAL A 38 0.11 9.05 6.75
C VAL A 38 1.02 7.85 6.91
N TYR A 39 0.84 7.12 8.01
CA TYR A 39 1.38 5.80 8.21
C TYR A 39 0.30 4.78 7.79
N LEU A 40 0.69 3.78 7.00
CA LEU A 40 -0.18 2.67 6.59
C LEU A 40 0.52 1.35 6.84
N SER A 41 -0.15 0.44 7.54
CA SER A 41 0.33 -0.92 7.81
C SER A 41 -0.76 -1.94 7.49
N TYR A 42 -0.35 -3.15 7.13
CA TYR A 42 -1.24 -4.26 6.82
C TYR A 42 -0.46 -5.56 6.86
N ASP A 43 -1.18 -6.65 7.13
CA ASP A 43 -0.67 -8.00 6.98
C ASP A 43 -0.88 -8.46 5.53
N ARG A 44 0.12 -9.11 4.94
CA ARG A 44 0.09 -9.55 3.54
C ARG A 44 0.36 -11.04 3.40
N LEU A 45 -0.55 -11.72 2.71
CA LEU A 45 -0.36 -13.07 2.17
C LEU A 45 -0.14 -12.97 0.66
N ALA A 46 1.01 -13.44 0.17
CA ALA A 46 1.36 -13.40 -1.25
C ALA A 46 1.50 -14.81 -1.83
N PHE A 47 0.75 -15.07 -2.90
CA PHE A 47 0.72 -16.35 -3.62
C PHE A 47 1.26 -16.17 -5.04
N PHE A 48 2.09 -17.11 -5.44
CA PHE A 48 2.72 -17.16 -6.76
C PHE A 48 2.34 -18.47 -7.43
N ASP A 49 1.96 -18.40 -8.71
CA ASP A 49 1.70 -19.62 -9.46
C ASP A 49 3.02 -20.36 -9.73
N LYS A 50 3.02 -21.66 -9.42
CA LYS A 50 4.20 -22.53 -9.54
C LYS A 50 4.68 -22.68 -10.98
N ASN A 51 3.76 -22.61 -11.94
CA ASN A 51 4.02 -22.83 -13.35
C ASN A 51 4.01 -21.52 -14.16
N LYS A 52 3.42 -20.45 -13.61
CA LYS A 52 3.31 -19.12 -14.25
C LYS A 52 3.79 -18.02 -13.30
N PRO A 53 5.10 -17.74 -13.21
CA PRO A 53 5.67 -16.78 -12.25
C PRO A 53 5.14 -15.34 -12.39
N ASN A 54 4.54 -15.03 -13.54
CA ASN A 54 3.93 -13.75 -13.86
C ASN A 54 2.48 -13.60 -13.37
N PHE A 55 1.84 -14.66 -12.88
CA PHE A 55 0.54 -14.61 -12.23
C PHE A 55 0.71 -14.64 -10.71
N ARG A 56 0.20 -13.61 -10.03
CA ARG A 56 0.36 -13.41 -8.59
C ARG A 56 -0.94 -12.92 -7.98
N ILE A 57 -1.24 -13.41 -6.78
CA ILE A 57 -2.39 -12.96 -5.99
C ILE A 57 -1.85 -12.57 -4.62
N SER A 58 -2.23 -11.41 -4.12
CA SER A 58 -1.99 -11.04 -2.72
C SER A 58 -3.27 -10.70 -2.02
N PHE A 59 -3.34 -11.03 -0.74
CA PHE A 59 -4.41 -10.64 0.16
C PHE A 59 -3.81 -9.75 1.26
N ASP A 60 -4.35 -8.55 1.39
CA ASP A 60 -4.01 -7.63 2.46
C ASP A 60 -5.19 -7.54 3.44
N ASN A 61 -4.93 -7.71 4.74
CA ASN A 61 -5.88 -7.52 5.84
C ASN A 61 -5.24 -6.72 6.96
N ASN A 62 -5.99 -6.49 8.05
CA ASN A 62 -5.53 -5.69 9.19
C ASN A 62 -4.94 -4.34 8.71
N LEU A 63 -5.66 -3.69 7.79
CA LEU A 63 -5.19 -2.44 7.18
C LEU A 63 -5.43 -1.30 8.16
N HIS A 64 -4.36 -0.80 8.74
CA HIS A 64 -4.37 0.23 9.78
C HIS A 64 -3.69 1.50 9.32
N SER A 65 -4.21 2.64 9.79
CA SER A 65 -3.65 3.96 9.52
C SER A 65 -3.48 4.77 10.79
N ARG A 66 -2.51 5.69 10.75
CA ARG A 66 -2.43 6.84 11.65
C ARG A 66 -1.77 8.04 10.96
N ARG A 67 -1.97 9.22 11.53
CA ARG A 67 -1.45 10.51 11.01
C ARG A 67 -0.51 11.22 11.97
N GLU A 68 -0.23 10.58 13.09
CA GLU A 68 0.69 11.00 14.14
C GLU A 68 1.63 9.83 14.42
N ASP A 69 2.80 10.13 14.95
CA ASP A 69 3.86 9.17 15.27
C ASP A 69 4.21 8.20 14.13
N PHE A 70 5.17 8.57 13.30
CA PHE A 70 5.58 7.76 12.14
C PHE A 70 6.63 6.69 12.49
N ASP A 71 6.87 6.38 13.77
CA ASP A 71 7.79 5.32 14.17
C ASP A 71 7.20 3.92 13.89
N PHE A 72 7.87 3.15 13.04
CA PHE A 72 7.45 1.77 12.72
C PHE A 72 7.45 0.83 13.93
N ASN A 73 8.13 1.18 15.02
CA ASN A 73 8.17 0.36 16.24
C ASN A 73 7.02 0.66 17.20
N ASN A 74 6.15 1.62 16.88
CA ASN A 74 5.00 1.97 17.69
C ASN A 74 3.71 1.47 17.02
N ASP A 75 2.89 0.73 17.77
CA ASP A 75 1.56 0.23 17.34
C ASP A 75 0.38 1.01 17.94
N SER A 76 0.66 2.09 18.67
CA SER A 76 -0.38 2.91 19.30
C SER A 76 -1.22 3.72 18.29
N SER A 77 -2.45 4.02 18.70
CA SER A 77 -3.33 5.03 18.08
C SER A 77 -3.64 4.84 16.60
N THR A 78 -3.66 3.60 16.11
CA THR A 78 -4.10 3.30 14.75
C THR A 78 -5.63 3.17 14.67
N PHE A 79 -6.18 3.39 13.47
CA PHE A 79 -7.56 3.05 13.16
C PHE A 79 -7.63 2.10 11.97
N SER A 80 -8.57 1.16 12.01
CA SER A 80 -8.81 0.24 10.91
C SER A 80 -9.45 0.95 9.71
N LEU A 81 -8.94 0.66 8.52
CA LEU A 81 -9.48 1.12 7.23
C LEU A 81 -10.42 0.09 6.60
N LEU A 82 -10.45 -1.12 7.14
CA LEU A 82 -11.31 -2.21 6.69
C LEU A 82 -12.19 -2.69 7.85
N GLU A 83 -13.39 -3.15 7.52
CA GLU A 83 -14.20 -3.91 8.46
C GLU A 83 -13.51 -5.23 8.81
N GLU A 84 -13.77 -5.73 10.01
CA GLU A 84 -13.26 -7.02 10.45
C GLU A 84 -13.66 -8.14 9.47
N GLY A 85 -12.71 -9.03 9.18
CA GLY A 85 -12.92 -10.13 8.22
C GLY A 85 -12.89 -9.71 6.75
N LYS A 86 -12.71 -8.44 6.40
CA LYS A 86 -12.51 -8.01 5.01
C LYS A 86 -11.05 -8.04 4.59
N TYR A 87 -10.85 -8.41 3.33
CA TYR A 87 -9.55 -8.51 2.67
C TYR A 87 -9.53 -7.71 1.39
N ILE A 88 -8.39 -7.12 1.07
CA ILE A 88 -8.10 -6.57 -0.25
C ILE A 88 -7.36 -7.64 -1.04
N MET A 89 -8.01 -8.18 -2.06
CA MET A 89 -7.35 -9.06 -3.02
C MET A 89 -6.81 -8.25 -4.19
N GLU A 90 -5.50 -8.34 -4.43
CA GLU A 90 -4.84 -7.78 -5.60
C GLU A 90 -4.37 -8.92 -6.51
N VAL A 91 -4.73 -8.86 -7.79
CA VAL A 91 -4.34 -9.85 -8.80
C VAL A 91 -3.44 -9.17 -9.81
N LYS A 92 -2.24 -9.71 -9.99
CA LYS A 92 -1.26 -9.24 -10.97
C LYS A 92 -1.03 -10.33 -12.02
N SER A 93 -1.09 -9.93 -13.28
CA SER A 93 -0.80 -10.81 -14.41
C SER A 93 -0.20 -10.00 -15.55
N VAL A 94 0.84 -10.53 -16.18
CA VAL A 94 1.43 -9.95 -17.41
C VAL A 94 0.55 -10.27 -18.64
N SER A 95 -0.18 -11.38 -18.60
CA SER A 95 -1.08 -11.85 -19.66
C SER A 95 -2.51 -12.00 -19.15
N ASN A 96 -3.39 -12.61 -19.96
CA ASN A 96 -4.73 -13.00 -19.53
C ASN A 96 -4.71 -13.85 -18.25
N PHE A 97 -5.75 -13.70 -17.43
CA PHE A 97 -5.92 -14.50 -16.22
C PHE A 97 -6.10 -15.99 -16.53
N PRO A 98 -5.56 -16.89 -15.69
CA PRO A 98 -5.81 -18.32 -15.83
C PRO A 98 -7.32 -18.63 -15.79
N LEU A 99 -7.76 -19.55 -16.66
CA LEU A 99 -9.18 -19.90 -16.76
C LEU A 99 -9.75 -20.46 -15.44
N TRP A 100 -8.95 -21.24 -14.70
CA TRP A 100 -9.36 -21.75 -13.38
C TRP A 100 -9.67 -20.59 -12.43
N PHE A 101 -8.84 -19.54 -12.45
CA PHE A 101 -8.99 -18.40 -11.56
C PHE A 101 -10.25 -17.59 -11.87
N VAL A 102 -10.50 -17.30 -13.16
CA VAL A 102 -11.71 -16.59 -13.60
C VAL A 102 -12.98 -17.37 -13.23
N ARG A 103 -12.94 -18.70 -13.34
CA ARG A 103 -14.05 -19.57 -12.92
C ARG A 103 -14.30 -19.48 -11.42
N GLU A 104 -13.26 -19.50 -10.59
CA GLU A 104 -13.41 -19.35 -9.13
C GLU A 104 -13.95 -17.97 -8.74
N LEU A 105 -13.45 -16.88 -9.34
CA LEU A 105 -13.99 -15.53 -9.10
C LEU A 105 -15.48 -15.46 -9.45
N SER A 106 -15.88 -16.06 -10.57
CA SER A 106 -17.27 -16.07 -11.02
C SER A 106 -18.18 -16.86 -10.08
N LYS A 107 -17.74 -18.04 -9.61
CA LYS A 107 -18.47 -18.85 -8.62
C LYS A 107 -18.67 -18.10 -7.30
N LEU A 108 -17.61 -17.45 -6.83
CA LEU A 108 -17.61 -16.67 -5.59
C LEU A 108 -18.26 -15.28 -5.75
N LYS A 109 -18.69 -14.91 -6.96
CA LYS A 109 -19.24 -13.59 -7.30
C LYS A 109 -18.29 -12.45 -6.90
N VAL A 110 -16.99 -12.66 -7.08
CA VAL A 110 -15.95 -11.67 -6.82
C VAL A 110 -15.71 -10.88 -8.09
N TYR A 111 -15.96 -9.57 -8.01
CA TYR A 111 -15.82 -8.65 -9.12
C TYR A 111 -14.76 -7.59 -8.80
N PRO A 112 -14.02 -7.10 -9.81
CA PRO A 112 -13.00 -6.09 -9.60
C PRO A 112 -13.63 -4.81 -9.05
N ARG A 113 -12.96 -4.20 -8.09
CA ARG A 113 -13.26 -2.85 -7.61
C ARG A 113 -11.95 -2.09 -7.45
N SER A 114 -11.98 -0.81 -7.78
CA SER A 114 -10.88 0.10 -7.47
C SER A 114 -10.82 0.31 -5.97
N PHE A 115 -9.62 0.18 -5.40
CA PHE A 115 -9.36 0.48 -4.00
C PHE A 115 -7.96 1.07 -3.88
N SER A 116 -7.83 2.17 -3.12
CA SER A 116 -6.54 2.78 -2.81
C SER A 116 -6.39 2.85 -1.30
N LYS A 117 -5.36 2.23 -0.74
CA LYS A 117 -5.13 2.27 0.71
C LYS A 117 -5.02 3.71 1.23
N TYR A 118 -4.23 4.53 0.54
CA TYR A 118 -4.07 5.95 0.87
C TYR A 118 -5.34 6.77 0.55
N GLY A 119 -5.98 6.52 -0.59
CA GLY A 119 -7.18 7.25 -1.00
C GLY A 119 -8.33 7.02 -0.03
N SER A 120 -8.60 5.77 0.32
CA SER A 120 -9.64 5.40 1.28
C SER A 120 -9.35 5.94 2.69
N GLU A 121 -8.09 5.93 3.13
CA GLU A 121 -7.68 6.61 4.37
C GLU A 121 -7.99 8.11 4.35
N TYR A 122 -7.63 8.77 3.26
CA TYR A 122 -7.84 10.20 3.10
C TYR A 122 -9.33 10.56 3.07
N GLU A 123 -10.15 9.80 2.35
CA GLU A 123 -11.61 9.95 2.31
C GLU A 123 -12.24 9.79 3.70
N LEU A 124 -11.84 8.76 4.44
CA LEU A 124 -12.31 8.54 5.82
C LEU A 124 -11.90 9.70 6.73
N GLN A 125 -10.69 10.23 6.57
CA GLN A 125 -10.23 11.37 7.35
C GLN A 125 -11.02 12.64 7.03
N LEU A 126 -11.31 12.91 5.76
CA LEU A 126 -12.15 14.03 5.35
C LEU A 126 -13.56 13.92 5.93
N ALA A 127 -14.14 12.72 5.97
CA ALA A 127 -15.44 12.49 6.59
C ALA A 127 -15.43 12.78 8.09
N LYS A 128 -14.40 12.32 8.82
CA LYS A 128 -14.22 12.58 10.27
C LYS A 128 -14.07 14.07 10.60
N ILE A 129 -13.40 14.84 9.74
CA ILE A 129 -13.24 16.29 9.93
C ILE A 129 -14.59 17.00 9.75
N LYS A 130 -15.38 16.59 8.75
CA LYS A 130 -16.71 17.16 8.50
C LYS A 130 -17.70 16.87 9.62
N SER A 131 -17.67 15.67 10.22
CA SER A 131 -18.59 15.29 11.30
C SER A 131 -18.29 15.96 12.66
N LYS A 132 -17.14 16.64 12.79
CA LYS A 132 -16.74 17.38 14.01
C LYS A 132 -17.05 18.88 13.94
N LYS A 133 -17.56 19.37 12.80
CA LYS A 133 -18.09 20.73 12.62
C LYS A 133 -19.59 20.72 12.79
#